data_AF-A0A359GZC9-F1
#
_entry.id   AF-A0A359GZC9-F1
#
_cell.length_a   1.000
_cell.length_b   1.000
_cell.length_c   1.000
_cell.angle_alpha   90.00
_cell.angle_beta   90.00
_cell.angle_gamma   90.00
#
_symmetry.space_group_name_H-M   'P 1'
#
loop_
_entity.id
_entity.type
_entity.pdbx_description
1 polymer ?
#
loop_
_entity_poly.entity_id
_entity_poly.type
_entity_poly.pdbx_seq_one_letter_code
_entity_poly.pdbx_strand_id
1 'polypeptide(L)' 'HEIRTPMNGILGFIELLQEPDVSDDEQREYIRIIEKSGSRMLSTINDIINVSKIEAGIVSLQ' A
#
# COMPACT_ATOMS: atom_id res chain seq x y z
N HIS A 1 -5.99 -7.31 8.44
CA HIS A 1 -6.64 -7.24 7.10
C HIS A 1 -6.12 -6.06 6.30
N GLU A 2 -5.82 -4.94 6.95
CA GLU A 2 -5.41 -3.67 6.34
C GLU A 2 -4.08 -3.68 5.57
N ILE A 3 -3.18 -4.63 5.84
CA ILE A 3 -1.98 -4.86 5.00
C ILE A 3 -2.27 -5.77 3.81
N ARG A 4 -3.12 -6.81 4.00
CA ARG A 4 -3.41 -7.80 2.95
C ARG A 4 -4.16 -7.19 1.76
N THR A 5 -5.11 -6.28 1.99
CA THR A 5 -5.87 -5.62 0.92
C THR A 5 -4.98 -4.79 -0.03
N PRO A 6 -4.16 -3.83 0.44
CA PRO A 6 -3.27 -3.08 -0.44
C PRO A 6 -2.20 -3.97 -1.08
N MET A 7 -1.70 -4.99 -0.37
CA MET A 7 -0.73 -5.95 -0.93
C MET A 7 -1.31 -6.71 -2.12
N ASN A 8 -2.53 -7.26 -1.98
CA ASN A 8 -3.19 -7.98 -3.06
C ASN A 8 -3.54 -7.05 -4.23
N GLY A 9 -3.85 -5.77 -3.96
CA GLY A 9 -3.98 -4.75 -5.00
C GLY A 9 -2.69 -4.59 -5.80
N ILE A 10 -1.55 -4.39 -5.13
CA ILE A 10 -0.26 -4.23 -5.80
C ILE A 10 0.06 -5.44 -6.69
N LEU A 11 -0.05 -6.65 -6.14
CA LEU A 11 0.27 -7.89 -6.87
C LEU A 11 -0.65 -8.08 -8.08
N GLY A 12 -1.97 -7.90 -7.91
CA GLY A 12 -2.93 -8.05 -9.00
C GLY A 12 -2.72 -7.03 -10.12
N PHE A 13 -2.42 -5.76 -9.79
CA PHE A 13 -2.15 -4.76 -10.83
C PHE A 13 -0.78 -4.95 -11.50
N ILE A 14 0.20 -5.56 -10.81
CA ILE A 14 1.45 -5.99 -11.45
C ILE A 14 1.19 -7.12 -12.44
N GLU A 15 0.35 -8.09 -12.09
CA GLU A 15 -0.06 -9.17 -13.01
C GLU A 15 -0.76 -8.58 -14.25
N LEU A 16 -1.69 -7.65 -14.07
CA LEU A 16 -2.36 -6.97 -15.18
C LEU A 16 -1.40 -6.16 -16.06
N LEU A 17 -0.35 -5.54 -15.49
CA LEU A 17 0.68 -4.83 -16.26
C LEU A 17 1.54 -5.74 -17.15
N GLN A 18 1.56 -7.04 -16.88
CA GLN A 18 2.34 -8.02 -17.65
C GLN A 18 1.57 -8.58 -18.85
N GLU A 19 0.28 -8.27 -18.97
CA GLU A 19 -0.53 -8.70 -20.11
C GLU A 19 -0.03 -8.03 -21.41
N PRO A 20 -0.02 -8.76 -22.55
CA PRO A 20 0.60 -8.29 -23.79
C PRO A 20 -0.13 -7.11 -24.45
N ASP A 21 -1.41 -6.91 -24.13
CA ASP A 21 -2.29 -5.94 -24.81
C ASP A 21 -2.67 -4.74 -23.93
N VAL A 22 -1.88 -4.44 -22.89
CA VAL A 22 -2.10 -3.27 -22.02
C VAL A 22 -1.81 -1.99 -22.78
N SER A 23 -2.81 -1.11 -22.89
CA SER A 23 -2.62 0.21 -23.47
C SER A 23 -1.82 1.14 -22.57
N ASP A 24 -1.19 2.17 -23.15
CA ASP A 24 -0.47 3.21 -22.38
C ASP A 24 -1.35 3.89 -21.31
N ASP A 25 -2.64 4.06 -21.57
CA ASP A 25 -3.59 4.63 -20.61
C ASP A 25 -3.87 3.68 -19.44
N GLU A 26 -4.08 2.40 -19.72
CA GLU A 26 -4.25 1.36 -18.68
C GLU A 26 -2.98 1.19 -17.86
N GLN A 27 -1.82 1.21 -18.50
CA GLN A 27 -0.53 1.14 -17.82
C GLN A 27 -0.39 2.26 -16.78
N ARG A 28 -0.70 3.50 -17.17
CA ARG A 28 -0.69 4.66 -16.27
C ARG A 28 -1.70 4.52 -15.13
N GLU A 29 -2.87 3.94 -15.39
CA GLU A 29 -3.87 3.68 -14.37
C GLU A 29 -3.37 2.66 -13.35
N TYR A 30 -2.85 1.52 -13.81
CA TYR A 30 -2.38 0.44 -12.96
C TYR A 30 -1.21 0.89 -12.09
N ILE A 31 -0.25 1.62 -12.67
CA ILE A 31 0.86 2.22 -11.92
C ILE A 31 0.32 3.14 -10.81
N ARG A 32 -0.67 3.99 -11.10
CA ARG A 32 -1.27 4.89 -10.10
C ARG A 32 -1.95 4.12 -8.97
N ILE A 33 -2.61 3.01 -9.28
CA ILE A 33 -3.26 2.17 -8.28
C ILE A 33 -2.22 1.45 -7.40
N ILE A 34 -1.12 0.98 -8.00
CA ILE A 34 0.02 0.39 -7.27
C ILE A 34 0.61 1.42 -6.30
N GLU A 35 0.89 2.64 -6.76
CA GLU A 35 1.42 3.73 -5.92
C GLU A 35 0.49 4.07 -4.76
N LYS A 36 -0.81 4.21 -5.04
CA LYS A 36 -1.83 4.47 -4.01
C LYS A 36 -1.90 3.34 -2.99
N SER A 37 -1.80 2.10 -3.43
CA SER A 37 -1.82 0.92 -2.56
C SER A 37 -0.56 0.85 -1.69
N GLY A 38 0.61 1.14 -2.25
CA GLY A 38 1.88 1.23 -1.52
C GLY A 38 1.87 2.33 -0.46
N SER A 39 1.38 3.52 -0.81
CA SER A 39 1.23 4.64 0.13
C SER A 39 0.31 4.30 1.30
N ARG A 40 -0.84 3.67 1.02
CA ARG A 40 -1.77 3.20 2.07
C ARG A 40 -1.12 2.18 2.99
N MET A 41 -0.39 1.21 2.43
CA MET A 41 0.33 0.20 3.21
C MET A 41 1.38 0.84 4.12
N LEU A 42 2.16 1.79 3.61
CA LEU A 42 3.17 2.51 4.39
C LEU A 42 2.52 3.29 5.55
N SER A 43 1.38 3.93 5.31
CA SER A 43 0.60 4.60 6.38
C SER A 43 0.21 3.60 7.47
N THR A 44 -0.39 2.46 7.09
CA THR A 44 -0.78 1.42 8.06
C THR A 44 0.42 0.91 8.86
N ILE A 45 1.58 0.71 8.22
CA ILE A 45 2.81 0.30 8.92
C ILE A 45 3.24 1.37 9.93
N ASN A 46 3.23 2.65 9.54
CA ASN A 46 3.58 3.75 10.43
C ASN A 46 2.61 3.85 11.62
N ASP A 47 1.31 3.64 11.40
CA ASP A 47 0.30 3.64 12.45
C ASP A 47 0.55 2.51 13.46
N ILE A 48 0.88 1.30 12.98
CA ILE A 48 1.27 0.17 13.85
C ILE A 48 2.51 0.51 14.68
N ILE A 49 3.55 1.08 14.05
CA ILE A 49 4.77 1.50 14.76
C ILE A 49 4.46 2.55 15.82
N ASN A 50 3.60 3.51 15.51
CA ASN A 50 3.20 4.57 16.45
C ASN A 50 2.45 3.98 17.65
N VAL A 51 1.51 3.05 17.42
CA VAL A 51 0.81 2.34 18.50
C VAL A 51 1.82 1.56 19.36
N SER A 52 2.74 0.82 18.75
CA SER A 52 3.77 0.07 19.51
C SER A 52 4.68 0.99 20.35
N LYS A 53 5.00 2.20 19.86
CA LYS A 53 5.76 3.19 20.65
C LYS A 53 4.97 3.73 21.84
N ILE A 54 3.66 3.92 21.68
CA ILE A 54 2.77 4.35 22.77
C ILE A 54 2.67 3.25 23.82
N GLU A 55 2.44 2.00 23.42
CA GLU A 55 2.36 0.84 24.33
C GLU A 55 3.68 0.59 25.08
N ALA A 56 4.81 0.86 24.44
CA ALA A 56 6.13 0.77 25.07
C ALA A 56 6.47 1.96 25.99
N GLY A 57 5.59 2.96 26.11
CA GLY A 57 5.83 4.17 26.90
C GLY A 57 6.91 5.09 26.34
N ILE A 58 7.30 4.92 25.08
CA ILE A 58 8.33 5.72 24.39
C ILE A 58 7.76 7.08 23.96
N VAL A 59 6.45 7.15 23.73
CA VAL A 59 5.73 8.37 23.35
C VAL A 59 4.52 8.54 24.27
N SER A 60 4.40 9.69 24.92
CA SER A 60 3.21 10.10 25.67
C SER A 60 2.36 11.05 24.82
N LEU A 61 1.05 10.82 24.75
CA LEU A 61 0.11 11.85 24.31
C LEU A 61 0.24 13.04 25.28
N GLN A 62 0.74 14.17 24.78
CA GLN A 62 0.74 15.44 25.52
C GLN A 62 -0.67 16.01 25.58
#